data_AF-A0A0P4WA80-F1
#
_entry.id   AF-A0A0P4WA80-F1
#
_cell.length_a   1.000
_cell.length_b   1.000
_cell.length_c   1.000
_cell.angle_alpha   90.00
_cell.angle_beta   90.00
_cell.angle_gamma   90.00
#
_symmetry.space_group_name_H-M   'P 1'
#
loop_
_entity.id
_entity.type
_entity.pdbx_description
1 polymer ?
#
loop_
_entity_poly.entity_id
_entity_poly.type
_entity_poly.pdbx_seq_one_letter_code
_entity_poly.pdbx_strand_id
1 'polypeptide(L)'
;MAEASNTIIRIPLARMAVVTVLMPLGAFLTCIYLSLRYNFDLSTATHCGVPNYLPSISSAIGEFVPQRYIWRFAIAIHSAPRFLLAFMYYSFMNRILPNITFYKNAVKVTTCLNVIENIALIFLSFVSSKENYDIHKVSFILFMVCSELYMVLTCLLLKENKSKLTNSLERLAYLKKKQLMAANLTSFFVALYFFYRHNKYCEPGMYSVFAFMEYLVVLTNMGFHMTAYYDFHHHELVVAEWKTASS
;
A
#
# COMPACT_ATOMS: atom_id res chain seq x y z
N MET A 1 22.16 35.39 1.44
CA MET A 1 21.50 34.33 2.21
C MET A 1 20.00 34.45 1.94
N ALA A 2 19.37 33.43 1.36
CA ALA A 2 17.93 33.46 1.11
C ALA A 2 17.21 33.28 2.45
N GLU A 3 16.59 34.35 2.95
CA GLU A 3 15.77 34.32 4.15
C GLU A 3 14.41 33.73 3.78
N ALA A 4 14.00 32.65 4.46
CA ALA A 4 12.73 32.01 4.18
C ALA A 4 11.60 33.02 4.38
N SER A 5 10.86 33.29 3.32
CA SER A 5 9.66 34.12 3.32
C SER A 5 8.59 33.53 4.27
N ASN A 6 7.55 34.32 4.53
CA ASN A 6 6.42 33.93 5.37
C ASN A 6 5.92 32.53 5.02
N THR A 7 6.04 31.61 5.99
CA THR A 7 5.53 30.25 5.86
C THR A 7 4.00 30.29 5.85
N ILE A 8 3.38 29.73 4.81
CA ILE A 8 1.92 29.73 4.63
C ILE A 8 1.31 28.50 5.32
N ILE A 9 1.90 27.31 5.11
CA ILE A 9 1.35 26.04 5.61
C ILE A 9 2.48 25.16 6.14
N ARG A 10 2.27 24.55 7.32
CA ARG A 10 3.12 23.51 7.91
C ARG A 10 2.29 22.28 8.22
N ILE A 11 2.61 21.16 7.59
CA ILE A 11 1.93 19.88 7.81
C ILE A 11 2.92 18.88 8.39
N PRO A 12 2.70 18.39 9.64
CA PRO A 12 3.52 17.32 10.19
C PRO A 12 3.38 16.05 9.36
N LEU A 13 4.50 15.49 8.89
CA LEU A 13 4.48 14.32 8.00
C LEU A 13 3.94 13.07 8.69
N ALA A 14 4.09 12.98 10.02
CA ALA A 14 3.46 11.95 10.84
C ALA A 14 1.93 11.95 10.69
N ARG A 15 1.29 13.13 10.73
CA ARG A 15 -0.18 13.25 10.57
C ARG A 15 -0.61 12.88 9.15
N MET A 16 0.17 13.31 8.16
CA MET A 16 -0.09 12.95 6.76
C MET A 16 -0.04 11.42 6.56
N ALA A 17 0.94 10.73 7.15
CA ALA A 17 1.02 9.27 7.10
C ALA A 17 -0.22 8.60 7.72
N VAL A 18 -0.68 9.06 8.88
CA VAL A 18 -1.90 8.55 9.54
C VAL A 18 -3.12 8.70 8.62
N VAL A 19 -3.38 9.91 8.13
CA VAL A 19 -4.55 10.19 7.28
C VAL A 19 -4.50 9.36 5.99
N THR A 20 -3.32 9.26 5.38
CA THR A 20 -3.12 8.51 4.12
C THR A 20 -3.49 7.03 4.26
N VAL A 21 -3.27 6.42 5.43
CA VAL A 21 -3.57 5.00 5.68
C VAL A 21 -4.97 4.80 6.24
N LEU A 22 -5.46 5.70 7.10
CA LEU A 22 -6.81 5.59 7.67
C LEU A 22 -7.91 5.67 6.61
N MET A 23 -7.71 6.45 5.54
CA MET A 23 -8.69 6.58 4.45
C MET A 23 -8.99 5.23 3.76
N PRO A 24 -8.02 4.54 3.14
CA PRO A 24 -8.28 3.25 2.52
C PRO A 24 -8.61 2.15 3.55
N LEU A 25 -8.10 2.22 4.79
CA LEU A 25 -8.48 1.28 5.85
C LEU A 25 -9.98 1.39 6.20
N GLY A 26 -10.47 2.62 6.40
CA GLY A 26 -11.88 2.87 6.67
C GLY A 26 -12.78 2.44 5.52
N ALA A 27 -12.37 2.73 4.28
CA ALA A 27 -13.07 2.26 3.09
C ALA A 27 -13.08 0.74 2.98
N PHE A 28 -11.94 0.08 3.20
CA PHE A 28 -11.83 -1.39 3.21
C PHE A 28 -12.82 -2.01 4.21
N LEU A 29 -12.78 -1.60 5.47
CA LEU A 29 -13.66 -2.13 6.52
C LEU A 29 -15.14 -1.88 6.20
N THR A 30 -15.46 -0.70 5.68
CA THR A 30 -16.83 -0.33 5.29
C THR A 30 -17.32 -1.20 4.12
N CYS A 31 -16.51 -1.37 3.08
CA CYS A 31 -16.88 -2.17 1.91
C CYS A 31 -17.09 -3.64 2.27
N ILE A 32 -16.22 -4.23 3.10
CA ILE A 32 -16.39 -5.60 3.59
C ILE A 32 -17.67 -5.72 4.42
N TYR A 33 -17.90 -4.80 5.37
CA TYR A 33 -19.10 -4.81 6.20
C TYR A 33 -20.38 -4.74 5.37
N LEU A 34 -20.46 -3.78 4.43
CA LEU A 34 -21.63 -3.62 3.57
C LEU A 34 -21.84 -4.85 2.68
N SER A 35 -20.77 -5.44 2.15
CA SER A 35 -20.86 -6.65 1.32
C SER A 35 -21.39 -7.84 2.12
N LEU A 36 -20.89 -8.06 3.33
CA LEU A 36 -21.39 -9.13 4.20
C LEU A 36 -22.82 -8.89 4.69
N ARG A 37 -23.22 -7.64 4.93
CA ARG A 37 -24.53 -7.30 5.48
C ARG A 37 -25.65 -7.28 4.44
N TYR A 38 -25.35 -6.77 3.24
CA TYR A 38 -26.36 -6.46 2.22
C TYR A 38 -26.18 -7.23 0.92
N ASN A 39 -24.99 -7.79 0.66
CA ASN A 39 -24.67 -8.47 -0.60
C ASN A 39 -23.99 -9.84 -0.35
N PHE A 40 -24.33 -10.53 0.75
CA PHE A 40 -23.61 -11.73 1.20
C PHE A 40 -23.50 -12.79 0.10
N ASP A 41 -24.63 -13.22 -0.48
CA ASP A 41 -24.67 -14.30 -1.46
C ASP A 41 -23.86 -13.96 -2.71
N LEU A 42 -24.03 -12.74 -3.24
CA LEU A 42 -23.34 -12.30 -4.46
C LEU A 42 -21.85 -12.05 -4.22
N SER A 43 -21.48 -11.49 -3.06
CA SER A 43 -20.10 -11.14 -2.73
C SER A 43 -19.24 -12.36 -2.39
N THR A 44 -19.86 -13.45 -1.95
CA THR A 44 -19.20 -14.74 -1.64
C THR A 44 -19.34 -15.77 -2.76
N ALA A 45 -20.08 -15.45 -3.82
CA ALA A 45 -20.30 -16.34 -4.95
C ALA A 45 -18.99 -16.61 -5.72
N THR A 46 -18.81 -17.87 -6.11
CA THR A 46 -17.72 -18.29 -7.00
C THR A 46 -18.25 -19.24 -8.06
N HIS A 47 -17.49 -19.45 -9.13
CA HIS A 47 -17.85 -20.38 -10.21
C HIS A 47 -18.08 -21.83 -9.73
N CYS A 48 -17.50 -22.21 -8.59
CA CYS A 48 -17.66 -23.55 -8.01
C CYS A 48 -19.05 -23.79 -7.37
N GLY A 49 -19.82 -22.73 -7.07
CA GLY A 49 -21.13 -22.87 -6.42
C GLY A 49 -21.09 -23.48 -5.01
N VAL A 50 -19.93 -23.52 -4.36
CA VAL A 50 -19.77 -24.06 -3.00
C VAL A 50 -19.85 -22.96 -1.93
N PRO A 51 -20.27 -23.30 -0.69
CA PRO A 51 -20.41 -22.32 0.39
C PRO A 51 -19.10 -21.58 0.70
N ASN A 52 -19.20 -20.25 0.83
CA ASN A 52 -18.14 -19.35 1.27
C ASN A 52 -18.73 -18.26 2.19
N TYR A 53 -17.88 -17.69 3.04
CA TYR A 53 -18.28 -16.83 4.15
C TYR A 53 -17.64 -15.45 4.12
N LEU A 54 -16.57 -15.27 3.35
CA LEU A 54 -15.86 -14.01 3.20
C LEU A 54 -15.72 -13.64 1.71
N PRO A 55 -16.06 -12.41 1.31
CA PRO A 55 -15.88 -11.95 -0.07
C PRO A 55 -14.42 -11.62 -0.35
N SER A 56 -13.92 -11.86 -1.56
CA SER A 56 -12.63 -11.27 -1.95
C SER A 56 -12.69 -9.74 -1.93
N ILE A 57 -11.53 -9.10 -1.81
CA ILE A 57 -11.43 -7.64 -1.85
C ILE A 57 -12.00 -7.12 -3.16
N SER A 58 -11.59 -7.69 -4.30
CA SER A 58 -12.08 -7.29 -5.62
C SER A 58 -13.60 -7.35 -5.74
N SER A 59 -14.26 -8.36 -5.15
CA SER A 59 -15.73 -8.43 -5.14
C SER A 59 -16.32 -7.32 -4.26
N ALA A 60 -15.80 -7.17 -3.04
CA ALA A 60 -16.34 -6.22 -2.06
C ALA A 60 -16.18 -4.75 -2.48
N ILE A 61 -15.09 -4.39 -3.15
CA ILE A 61 -14.80 -3.00 -3.56
C ILE A 61 -15.23 -2.68 -4.99
N GLY A 62 -15.36 -3.69 -5.86
CA GLY A 62 -15.53 -3.46 -7.31
C GLY A 62 -16.96 -3.64 -7.81
N GLU A 63 -17.77 -4.46 -7.12
CA GLU A 63 -19.04 -4.93 -7.68
C GLU A 63 -20.27 -4.16 -7.23
N PHE A 64 -20.29 -3.67 -5.99
CA PHE A 64 -21.51 -3.17 -5.36
C PHE A 64 -21.49 -1.64 -5.17
N VAL A 65 -22.67 -1.05 -5.06
CA VAL A 65 -22.90 0.36 -4.75
C VAL A 65 -23.57 0.43 -3.37
N PRO A 66 -23.09 1.26 -2.42
CA PRO A 66 -22.13 2.35 -2.59
C PRO A 66 -20.64 1.98 -2.46
N GLN A 67 -20.31 0.72 -2.20
CA GLN A 67 -18.95 0.23 -1.88
C GLN A 67 -17.90 0.70 -2.88
N ARG A 68 -18.18 0.59 -4.19
CA ARG A 68 -17.24 1.03 -5.24
C ARG A 68 -16.88 2.51 -5.18
N TYR A 69 -17.85 3.36 -4.84
CA TYR A 69 -17.62 4.81 -4.77
C TYR A 69 -16.87 5.18 -3.50
N ILE A 70 -17.19 4.52 -2.38
CA ILE A 70 -16.46 4.66 -1.11
C ILE A 70 -14.98 4.31 -1.32
N TRP A 71 -14.70 3.17 -1.97
CA TRP A 71 -13.34 2.75 -2.27
C TRP A 71 -12.61 3.71 -3.22
N ARG A 72 -13.21 4.03 -4.38
CA ARG A 72 -12.60 4.93 -5.37
C ARG A 72 -12.31 6.32 -4.79
N PHE A 73 -13.22 6.86 -3.96
CA PHE A 73 -13.01 8.14 -3.29
C PHE A 73 -11.83 8.10 -2.31
N ALA A 74 -11.74 7.04 -1.50
CA ALA A 74 -10.62 6.86 -0.59
C ALA A 74 -9.29 6.76 -1.33
N ILE A 75 -9.22 5.97 -2.41
CA ILE A 75 -8.00 5.83 -3.23
C ILE A 75 -7.67 7.13 -3.98
N ALA A 76 -8.66 7.88 -4.46
CA ALA A 76 -8.39 9.18 -5.09
C ALA A 76 -7.65 10.12 -4.13
N ILE A 77 -8.15 10.27 -2.89
CA ILE A 77 -7.54 11.15 -1.89
C ILE A 77 -6.19 10.62 -1.40
N HIS A 78 -6.05 9.30 -1.21
CA HIS A 78 -4.81 8.72 -0.71
C HIS A 78 -3.66 8.78 -1.74
N SER A 79 -3.97 8.84 -3.03
CA SER A 79 -2.99 8.68 -4.11
C SER A 79 -1.88 9.74 -4.10
N ALA A 80 -2.23 11.03 -3.98
CA ALA A 80 -1.24 12.11 -4.00
C ALA A 80 -0.25 12.04 -2.81
N PRO A 81 -0.70 11.88 -1.55
CA PRO A 81 0.21 11.65 -0.42
C PRO A 81 1.13 10.43 -0.60
N ARG A 82 0.63 9.36 -1.25
CA ARG A 82 1.44 8.15 -1.52
C ARG A 82 2.58 8.42 -2.49
N PHE A 83 2.33 9.17 -3.57
CA PHE A 83 3.40 9.58 -4.48
C PHE A 83 4.41 10.49 -3.79
N LEU A 84 3.94 11.45 -2.98
CA LEU A 84 4.84 12.30 -2.18
C LEU A 84 5.73 11.45 -1.26
N LEU A 85 5.16 10.47 -0.55
CA LEU A 85 5.93 9.56 0.31
C LEU A 85 6.95 8.73 -0.48
N ALA A 86 6.64 8.31 -1.71
CA ALA A 86 7.61 7.60 -2.55
C ALA A 86 8.86 8.45 -2.83
N PHE A 87 8.69 9.75 -3.12
CA PHE A 87 9.82 10.68 -3.31
C PHE A 87 10.55 11.01 -2.00
N MET A 88 9.83 11.11 -0.89
CA MET A 88 10.47 11.28 0.42
C MET A 88 11.34 10.08 0.79
N TYR A 89 10.86 8.87 0.51
CA TYR A 89 11.65 7.65 0.73
C TYR A 89 12.87 7.56 -0.21
N TYR A 90 12.81 8.09 -1.43
CA TYR A 90 13.99 8.23 -2.29
C TYR A 90 15.09 9.04 -1.59
N SER A 91 14.74 10.20 -1.04
CA SER A 91 15.67 11.06 -0.29
C SER A 91 16.16 10.39 1.01
N PHE A 92 15.26 9.75 1.75
CA PHE A 92 15.58 9.02 2.97
C PHE A 92 16.58 7.89 2.71
N MET A 93 16.39 7.11 1.65
CA MET A 93 17.28 6.01 1.28
C MET A 93 18.65 6.53 0.84
N ASN A 94 18.71 7.61 0.06
CA ASN A 94 20.00 8.21 -0.32
C ASN A 94 20.78 8.80 0.87
N ARG A 95 20.10 9.19 1.95
CA ARG A 95 20.76 9.62 3.20
C ARG A 95 21.38 8.43 3.95
N ILE A 96 20.71 7.28 3.95
CA ILE A 96 21.12 6.10 4.73
C ILE A 96 22.18 5.28 3.98
N LEU A 97 22.01 5.12 2.67
CA LEU A 97 22.81 4.20 1.88
C LEU A 97 24.12 4.85 1.39
N PRO A 98 25.21 4.07 1.25
CA PRO A 98 26.47 4.57 0.73
C PRO A 98 26.33 5.18 -0.67
N ASN A 99 27.13 6.21 -0.95
CA ASN A 99 27.17 6.92 -2.23
C ASN A 99 27.90 6.11 -3.33
N ILE A 100 27.47 4.88 -3.57
CA ILE A 100 28.06 3.91 -4.52
C ILE A 100 27.02 3.59 -5.61
N THR A 101 27.47 3.36 -6.84
CA THR A 101 26.62 3.11 -8.03
C THR A 101 25.58 2.02 -7.80
N PHE A 102 25.95 0.92 -7.14
CA PHE A 102 25.03 -0.17 -6.81
C PHE A 102 23.83 0.33 -5.98
N TYR A 103 24.09 1.00 -4.85
CA TYR A 103 23.03 1.51 -3.98
C TYR A 103 22.20 2.60 -4.67
N LYS A 104 22.81 3.50 -5.46
CA LYS A 104 22.06 4.49 -6.25
C LYS A 104 21.06 3.84 -7.20
N ASN A 105 21.46 2.78 -7.90
CA ASN A 105 20.59 2.06 -8.81
C ASN A 105 19.51 1.30 -8.02
N ALA A 106 19.85 0.67 -6.89
CA ALA A 106 18.88 0.00 -6.03
C ALA A 106 17.81 0.97 -5.48
N VAL A 107 18.18 2.19 -5.11
CA VAL A 107 17.24 3.23 -4.67
C VAL A 107 16.30 3.63 -5.81
N LYS A 108 16.83 3.82 -7.03
CA LYS A 108 16.01 4.12 -8.21
C LYS A 108 15.01 2.99 -8.48
N VAL A 109 15.46 1.74 -8.50
CA VAL A 109 14.60 0.56 -8.69
C VAL A 109 13.51 0.49 -7.62
N THR A 110 13.89 0.63 -6.34
CA THR A 110 12.96 0.60 -5.21
C THR A 110 11.90 1.71 -5.31
N THR A 111 12.31 2.91 -5.75
CA THR A 111 11.39 4.04 -5.95
C THR A 111 10.46 3.78 -7.12
N CYS A 112 10.97 3.26 -8.25
CA CYS A 112 10.15 2.88 -9.39
C CYS A 112 9.11 1.81 -9.01
N LEU A 113 9.49 0.80 -8.23
CA LEU A 113 8.55 -0.23 -7.75
C LEU A 113 7.41 0.37 -6.93
N ASN A 114 7.70 1.29 -6.01
CA ASN A 114 6.66 1.98 -5.23
C ASN A 114 5.76 2.86 -6.12
N VAL A 115 6.33 3.57 -7.09
CA VAL A 115 5.55 4.37 -8.05
C VAL A 115 4.62 3.47 -8.89
N ILE A 116 5.14 2.36 -9.41
CA ILE A 116 4.36 1.40 -10.18
C ILE A 116 3.29 0.73 -9.31
N GLU A 117 3.60 0.37 -8.07
CA GLU A 117 2.63 -0.14 -7.08
C GLU A 117 1.45 0.84 -6.93
N ASN A 118 1.71 2.14 -6.77
CA ASN A 118 0.64 3.14 -6.63
C ASN A 118 -0.18 3.31 -7.91
N ILE A 119 0.47 3.34 -9.08
CA ILE A 119 -0.23 3.40 -10.37
C ILE A 119 -1.13 2.16 -10.54
N ALA A 120 -0.58 0.97 -10.28
CA ALA A 120 -1.31 -0.28 -10.36
C ALA A 120 -2.51 -0.32 -9.40
N LEU A 121 -2.36 0.18 -8.16
CA LEU A 121 -3.45 0.28 -7.19
C LEU A 121 -4.57 1.22 -7.68
N ILE A 122 -4.22 2.34 -8.32
CA ILE A 122 -5.21 3.25 -8.93
C ILE A 122 -5.96 2.53 -10.04
N PHE A 123 -5.25 1.92 -11.00
CA PHE A 123 -5.91 1.17 -12.09
C PHE A 123 -6.79 0.04 -11.56
N LEU A 124 -6.29 -0.73 -10.59
CA LEU A 124 -7.03 -1.81 -9.93
C LEU A 124 -8.34 -1.32 -9.27
N SER A 125 -8.33 -0.10 -8.73
CA SER A 125 -9.47 0.50 -8.03
C SER A 125 -10.50 1.14 -8.97
N PHE A 126 -10.02 1.72 -10.08
CA PHE A 126 -10.87 2.45 -11.02
C PHE A 126 -11.38 1.58 -12.17
N VAL A 127 -10.68 0.49 -12.52
CA VAL A 127 -11.13 -0.47 -13.53
C VAL A 127 -11.64 -1.72 -12.83
N SER A 128 -12.96 -1.86 -12.74
CA SER A 128 -13.61 -3.03 -12.16
C SER A 128 -13.40 -4.27 -13.04
N SER A 129 -13.36 -5.44 -12.40
CA SER A 129 -13.29 -6.74 -13.09
C SER A 129 -14.46 -6.97 -14.06
N LYS A 130 -15.62 -6.34 -13.81
CA LYS A 130 -16.79 -6.37 -14.71
C LYS A 130 -16.66 -5.43 -15.91
N GLU A 131 -15.89 -4.35 -15.78
CA GLU A 131 -15.69 -3.36 -16.85
C GLU A 131 -14.62 -3.84 -17.83
N ASN A 132 -13.47 -4.30 -17.31
CA ASN A 132 -12.43 -4.90 -18.12
C ASN A 132 -11.59 -5.87 -17.26
N TYR A 133 -11.87 -7.16 -17.40
CA TYR A 133 -11.21 -8.20 -16.62
C TYR A 133 -9.70 -8.25 -16.85
N ASP A 134 -9.24 -8.07 -18.10
CA ASP A 134 -7.82 -8.19 -18.44
C ASP A 134 -7.00 -7.07 -17.81
N ILE A 135 -7.45 -5.82 -17.92
CA ILE A 135 -6.79 -4.67 -17.29
C ILE A 135 -6.82 -4.82 -15.76
N HIS A 136 -7.94 -5.22 -15.18
CA HIS A 136 -8.06 -5.43 -13.74
C HIS A 136 -7.06 -6.50 -13.26
N LYS A 137 -7.00 -7.64 -13.95
CA LYS A 137 -6.09 -8.74 -13.64
C LYS A 137 -4.62 -8.34 -13.77
N VAL A 138 -4.25 -7.66 -14.85
CA VAL A 138 -2.86 -7.17 -15.04
C VAL A 138 -2.50 -6.17 -13.95
N SER A 139 -3.40 -5.25 -13.61
CA SER A 139 -3.19 -4.27 -12.54
C SER A 139 -3.04 -4.93 -11.17
N PHE A 140 -3.83 -5.97 -10.88
CA PHE A 140 -3.72 -6.77 -9.66
C PHE A 140 -2.34 -7.44 -9.57
N ILE A 141 -1.92 -8.15 -10.62
CA ILE A 141 -0.62 -8.83 -10.65
C ILE A 141 0.52 -7.81 -10.47
N LEU A 142 0.44 -6.67 -11.17
CA LEU A 142 1.46 -5.63 -11.10
C LEU A 142 1.54 -5.00 -9.70
N PHE A 143 0.38 -4.70 -9.09
CA PHE A 143 0.32 -4.21 -7.71
C PHE A 143 0.99 -5.19 -6.75
N MET A 144 0.62 -6.48 -6.82
CA MET A 144 1.15 -7.52 -5.95
C MET A 144 2.67 -7.68 -6.10
N VAL A 145 3.15 -7.88 -7.33
CA VAL A 145 4.59 -8.10 -7.59
C VAL A 145 5.41 -6.87 -7.21
N CYS A 146 4.99 -5.67 -7.61
CA CYS A 146 5.74 -4.46 -7.29
C CYS A 146 5.76 -4.16 -5.79
N SER A 147 4.64 -4.39 -5.10
CA SER A 147 4.56 -4.20 -3.65
C SER A 147 5.49 -5.13 -2.88
N GLU A 148 5.47 -6.43 -3.20
CA GLU A 148 6.31 -7.44 -2.54
C GLU A 148 7.79 -7.18 -2.78
N LEU A 149 8.17 -6.91 -4.03
CA LEU A 149 9.55 -6.56 -4.37
C LEU A 149 10.00 -5.26 -3.68
N TYR A 150 9.12 -4.25 -3.61
CA TYR A 150 9.41 -3.00 -2.90
C TYR A 150 9.67 -3.24 -1.40
N MET A 151 8.81 -4.01 -0.72
CA MET A 151 8.94 -4.30 0.71
C MET A 151 10.22 -5.10 1.00
N VAL A 152 10.51 -6.12 0.18
CA VAL A 152 11.72 -6.95 0.30
C VAL A 152 12.97 -6.11 0.09
N LEU A 153 13.07 -5.37 -1.02
CA LEU A 153 14.25 -4.55 -1.33
C LEU A 153 14.47 -3.48 -0.27
N THR A 154 13.41 -2.81 0.18
CA THR A 154 13.47 -1.83 1.27
C THR A 154 14.08 -2.45 2.53
N CYS A 155 13.61 -3.63 2.95
CA CYS A 155 14.12 -4.29 4.15
C CYS A 155 15.55 -4.78 4.01
N LEU A 156 15.94 -5.29 2.83
CA LEU A 156 17.31 -5.75 2.56
C LEU A 156 18.30 -4.59 2.57
N LEU A 157 18.00 -3.49 1.87
CA LEU A 157 18.84 -2.30 1.81
C LEU A 157 19.05 -1.67 3.20
N LEU A 158 17.99 -1.61 4.01
CA LEU A 158 18.07 -1.10 5.38
C LEU A 158 18.80 -2.06 6.34
N LYS A 159 18.69 -3.38 6.12
CA LYS A 159 19.38 -4.40 6.93
C LYS A 159 20.90 -4.22 6.85
N GLU A 160 21.43 -4.08 5.64
CA GLU A 160 22.87 -3.92 5.39
C GLU A 160 23.43 -2.62 5.98
N ASN A 161 22.59 -1.60 6.13
CA ASN A 161 23.00 -0.25 6.52
C ASN A 161 22.38 0.19 7.86
N LYS A 162 22.01 -0.78 8.71
CA LYS A 162 21.33 -0.53 9.99
C LYS A 162 22.10 0.41 10.93
N SER A 163 23.44 0.44 10.86
CA SER A 163 24.28 1.33 11.67
C SER A 163 24.03 2.82 11.39
N LYS A 164 23.50 3.15 10.20
CA LYS A 164 23.17 4.52 9.78
C LYS A 164 21.80 5.00 10.27
N LEU A 165 20.99 4.11 10.86
CA LEU A 165 19.75 4.48 11.55
C LEU A 165 20.09 5.06 12.92
N THR A 166 20.20 6.39 12.98
CA THR A 166 20.63 7.13 14.17
C THR A 166 19.48 7.36 15.14
N ASN A 167 18.23 7.45 14.65
CA ASN A 167 17.06 7.68 15.48
C ASN A 167 16.48 6.34 16.02
N SER A 168 16.06 6.32 17.29
CA SER A 168 15.36 5.18 17.88
C SER A 168 14.05 4.87 17.16
N LEU A 169 13.34 5.89 16.67
CA LEU A 169 12.11 5.73 15.88
C LEU A 169 12.37 5.09 14.52
N GLU A 170 13.46 5.45 13.83
CA GLU A 170 13.85 4.81 12.55
C GLU A 170 14.19 3.33 12.76
N ARG A 171 14.86 2.98 13.87
CA ARG A 171 15.14 1.58 14.22
C ARG A 171 13.85 0.81 14.51
N LEU A 172 12.90 1.42 15.22
CA LEU A 172 11.58 0.85 15.45
C LEU A 172 10.83 0.66 14.13
N ALA A 173 10.86 1.67 13.25
CA ALA A 173 10.25 1.61 11.92
C ALA A 173 10.80 0.44 11.11
N TYR A 174 12.12 0.25 11.10
CA TYR A 174 12.77 -0.88 10.43
C TYR A 174 12.31 -2.23 10.99
N LEU A 175 12.24 -2.38 12.32
CA LEU A 175 11.76 -3.63 12.93
C LEU A 175 10.31 -3.93 12.53
N LYS A 176 9.45 -2.90 12.50
CA LYS A 176 8.06 -3.03 12.05
C LYS A 176 7.97 -3.37 10.57
N LYS A 177 8.73 -2.70 9.70
CA LYS A 177 8.83 -3.02 8.26
C LYS A 177 9.18 -4.48 8.04
N LYS A 178 10.20 -5.00 8.75
CA LYS A 178 10.61 -6.41 8.65
C LYS A 178 9.49 -7.38 9.07
N GLN A 179 8.81 -7.10 10.20
CA GLN A 179 7.69 -7.92 10.67
C GLN A 179 6.52 -7.92 9.66
N LEU A 180 6.17 -6.75 9.15
CA LEU A 180 5.07 -6.56 8.22
C LEU A 180 5.36 -7.19 6.85
N MET A 181 6.58 -7.03 6.32
CA MET A 181 7.03 -7.70 5.11
C MET A 181 6.95 -9.23 5.24
N ALA A 182 7.43 -9.79 6.37
CA ALA A 182 7.37 -11.24 6.58
C ALA A 182 5.93 -11.76 6.68
N ALA A 183 5.06 -11.04 7.38
CA ALA A 183 3.64 -11.36 7.47
C ALA A 183 2.93 -11.22 6.11
N ASN A 184 3.27 -10.20 5.31
CA ASN A 184 2.72 -9.97 3.98
C ASN A 184 3.06 -11.12 3.03
N LEU A 185 4.34 -11.43 2.87
CA LEU A 185 4.82 -12.53 2.03
C LEU A 185 4.19 -13.87 2.45
N THR A 186 4.14 -14.15 3.76
CA THR A 186 3.52 -15.38 4.26
C THR A 186 2.04 -15.44 3.89
N SER A 187 1.31 -14.35 4.12
CA SER A 187 -0.11 -14.26 3.76
C SER A 187 -0.32 -14.40 2.25
N PHE A 188 0.56 -13.82 1.42
CA PHE A 188 0.50 -13.91 -0.03
C PHE A 188 0.68 -15.35 -0.53
N PHE A 189 1.72 -16.06 -0.09
CA PHE A 189 1.93 -17.45 -0.52
C PHE A 189 0.81 -18.39 -0.02
N VAL A 190 0.30 -18.15 1.19
CA VAL A 190 -0.85 -18.91 1.72
C VAL A 190 -2.12 -18.61 0.91
N ALA A 191 -2.36 -17.34 0.54
CA ALA A 191 -3.47 -16.97 -0.34
C ALA A 191 -3.41 -17.70 -1.69
N LEU A 192 -2.23 -17.75 -2.33
CA LEU A 192 -2.04 -18.47 -3.59
C LEU A 192 -2.39 -19.96 -3.46
N TYR A 193 -1.97 -20.60 -2.36
CA TYR A 193 -2.29 -21.99 -2.09
C TYR A 193 -3.80 -22.24 -2.00
N PHE A 194 -4.52 -21.43 -1.20
CA PHE A 194 -5.97 -21.58 -1.04
C PHE A 194 -6.75 -21.20 -2.30
N PHE A 195 -6.28 -20.20 -3.04
CA PHE A 195 -6.84 -19.86 -4.34
C PHE A 195 -6.73 -21.03 -5.32
N TYR A 196 -5.54 -21.64 -5.43
CA TYR A 196 -5.33 -22.82 -6.26
C TYR A 196 -6.21 -24.00 -5.82
N ARG A 197 -6.27 -24.29 -4.51
CA ARG A 197 -7.13 -25.37 -3.97
C ARG A 197 -8.59 -25.15 -4.32
N HIS A 198 -9.11 -23.94 -4.13
CA HIS A 198 -10.48 -23.59 -4.48
C HIS A 198 -10.76 -23.80 -5.97
N ASN A 199 -9.92 -23.24 -6.85
CA ASN A 199 -10.13 -23.34 -8.29
C ASN A 199 -9.96 -24.76 -8.84
N LYS A 200 -9.17 -25.63 -8.18
CA LYS A 200 -8.92 -26.99 -8.66
C LYS A 200 -9.89 -28.03 -8.09
N TYR A 201 -10.26 -27.91 -6.82
CA TYR A 201 -11.02 -28.93 -6.09
C TYR A 201 -12.43 -28.46 -5.69
N CYS A 202 -12.75 -27.18 -5.84
CA CYS A 202 -14.04 -26.60 -5.45
C CYS A 202 -14.48 -27.00 -4.03
N GLU A 203 -13.55 -27.01 -3.07
CA GLU A 203 -13.84 -27.36 -1.68
C GLU A 203 -14.54 -26.20 -0.95
N PRO A 204 -15.59 -26.47 -0.16
CA PRO A 204 -16.27 -25.44 0.64
C PRO A 204 -15.32 -24.68 1.56
N GLY A 205 -15.49 -23.37 1.65
CA GLY A 205 -14.73 -22.49 2.55
C GLY A 205 -13.30 -22.14 2.10
N MET A 206 -12.72 -22.81 1.10
CA MET A 206 -11.35 -22.51 0.65
C MET A 206 -11.21 -21.09 0.11
N TYR A 207 -12.21 -20.60 -0.64
CA TYR A 207 -12.22 -19.22 -1.11
C TYR A 207 -12.31 -18.21 0.05
N SER A 208 -12.95 -18.60 1.17
CA SER A 208 -13.04 -17.73 2.35
C SER A 208 -11.69 -17.59 3.04
N VAL A 209 -10.90 -18.65 3.10
CA VAL A 209 -9.52 -18.59 3.63
C VAL A 209 -8.63 -17.78 2.70
N PHE A 210 -8.78 -17.95 1.37
CA PHE A 210 -8.12 -17.08 0.39
C PHE A 210 -8.46 -15.60 0.62
N ALA A 211 -9.74 -15.25 0.72
CA ALA A 211 -10.19 -13.88 0.95
C ALA A 211 -9.64 -13.31 2.27
N PHE A 212 -9.65 -14.10 3.35
CA PHE A 212 -9.05 -13.68 4.61
C PHE A 212 -7.54 -13.38 4.48
N MET A 213 -6.80 -14.22 3.75
CA MET A 213 -5.37 -13.98 3.52
C MET A 213 -5.13 -12.76 2.62
N GLU A 214 -6.00 -12.51 1.65
CA GLU A 214 -6.00 -11.28 0.84
C GLU A 214 -6.15 -10.04 1.73
N TYR A 215 -7.02 -10.10 2.75
CA TYR A 215 -7.16 -9.02 3.73
C TYR A 215 -5.85 -8.80 4.50
N LEU A 216 -5.21 -9.87 4.96
CA LEU A 216 -3.93 -9.77 5.68
C LEU A 216 -2.84 -9.17 4.81
N VAL A 217 -2.76 -9.53 3.53
CA VAL A 217 -1.84 -8.91 2.56
C VAL A 217 -2.08 -7.40 2.50
N VAL A 218 -3.30 -6.96 2.26
CA VAL A 218 -3.57 -5.51 2.13
C VAL A 218 -3.34 -4.77 3.46
N LEU A 219 -3.76 -5.33 4.59
CA LEU A 219 -3.56 -4.72 5.91
C LEU A 219 -2.07 -4.61 6.28
N THR A 220 -1.27 -5.63 5.97
CA THR A 220 0.17 -5.59 6.22
C THR A 220 0.90 -4.66 5.26
N ASN A 221 0.43 -4.51 4.01
CA ASN A 221 0.91 -3.48 3.07
C ASN A 221 0.63 -2.06 3.61
N MET A 222 -0.62 -1.80 4.02
CA MET A 222 -1.01 -0.53 4.65
C MET A 222 -0.14 -0.25 5.89
N GLY A 223 0.04 -1.26 6.74
CA GLY A 223 0.90 -1.19 7.91
C GLY A 223 2.36 -0.89 7.55
N PHE A 224 2.89 -1.49 6.47
CA PHE A 224 4.26 -1.28 6.03
C PHE A 224 4.46 0.20 5.65
N HIS A 225 3.54 0.76 4.87
CA HIS A 225 3.59 2.16 4.49
C HIS A 225 3.31 3.12 5.66
N MET A 226 2.50 2.69 6.64
CA MET A 226 2.26 3.42 7.89
C MET A 226 3.54 3.62 8.72
N THR A 227 4.57 2.79 8.52
CA THR A 227 5.87 2.99 9.20
C THR A 227 6.55 4.33 8.86
N ALA A 228 6.11 5.01 7.80
CA ALA A 228 6.47 6.40 7.50
C ALA A 228 6.19 7.36 8.67
N TYR A 229 5.18 7.05 9.50
CA TYR A 229 4.91 7.77 10.74
C TYR A 229 6.15 7.87 11.64
N TYR A 230 6.90 6.77 11.77
CA TYR A 230 8.08 6.71 12.62
C TYR A 230 9.31 7.32 11.94
N ASP A 231 9.54 7.03 10.65
CA ASP A 231 10.71 7.55 9.91
C ASP A 231 10.67 9.08 9.78
N PHE A 232 9.47 9.64 9.57
CA PHE A 232 9.28 11.07 9.32
C PHE A 232 8.62 11.80 10.50
N HIS A 233 8.69 11.22 11.71
CA HIS A 233 7.98 11.74 12.88
C HIS A 233 8.27 13.23 13.18
N HIS A 234 9.54 13.61 13.06
CA HIS A 234 10.02 14.97 13.32
C HIS A 234 10.16 15.84 12.05
N HIS A 235 9.63 15.38 10.92
CA HIS A 235 9.70 16.12 9.66
C HIS A 235 8.37 16.82 9.36
N GLU A 236 8.45 17.98 8.72
CA GLU A 236 7.30 18.79 8.34
C GLU A 236 7.37 19.14 6.85
N LEU A 237 6.22 19.11 6.20
CA LEU A 237 6.04 19.69 4.87
C LEU A 237 5.74 21.18 5.04
N VAL A 238 6.58 22.03 4.45
CA VAL A 238 6.47 23.49 4.54
C VAL A 238 6.19 24.07 3.17
N VAL A 239 5.13 24.86 3.05
CA VAL A 239 4.82 25.68 1.86
C VAL A 239 5.07 27.14 2.23
N ALA A 240 5.97 27.80 1.51
CA ALA A 240 6.36 29.18 1.73
C ALA A 240 6.37 29.95 0.40
N GLU A 241 6.23 31.27 0.46
CA GLU A 241 6.27 32.12 -0.74
C GLU A 241 7.67 32.08 -1.38
N TRP A 242 7.76 31.96 -2.68
CA TRP A 242 9.04 32.10 -3.35
C TRP A 242 9.38 33.58 -3.53
N LYS A 243 10.27 34.14 -2.68
CA LYS A 243 10.83 35.48 -2.91
C LYS A 243 12.01 35.37 -3.87
N THR A 244 11.82 35.76 -5.13
CA THR A 244 12.95 36.09 -6.00
C THR A 244 13.68 37.28 -5.39
N ALA A 245 14.98 37.13 -5.12
CA ALA A 245 15.80 38.25 -4.67
C ALA A 245 15.67 39.38 -5.71
N SER A 246 15.06 40.50 -5.31
CA SER A 246 15.06 41.72 -6.10
C SER A 246 16.52 42.17 -6.26
N SER A 247 16.99 42.21 -7.50
CA SER A 247 18.27 42.79 -7.91
C SER A 247 18.37 44.26 -7.53
#